data_AF-A0A832B7H4-F1
#
_entry.id   AF-A0A832B7H4-F1
#
_cell.length_a   1.000
_cell.length_b   1.000
_cell.length_c   1.000
_cell.angle_alpha   90.00
_cell.angle_beta   90.00
_cell.angle_gamma   90.00
#
_symmetry.space_group_name_H-M   'P 1'
#
loop_
_entity.id
_entity.type
_entity.pdbx_description
1 polymer ?
#
loop_
_entity_poly.entity_id
_entity_poly.type
_entity_poly.pdbx_seq_one_letter_code
_entity_poly.pdbx_strand_id
1 'polypeptide(L)'
;MPNDPVCGMYVDEHTSLVDYKDGKKYYFCSKSCKVQFERPERELKMLRISIGISWPIAVAILLMEYVIAVPYSLYIMLALATVVQFYPGWRFYAGIADAVKNRSANMDTLIAIGTSAAYGYSAIVVFLPHLFPIHGVYFDTSTLIIALILTGTYMQRVMEVRASGAIDKLLELQPKKAHLVNGNKITDIAVDDVKPGDMLLVRPGEKIPTDSVVVHGSSSVNESMITGESMPVQKGPGDAVIGGTVNTTGALRIKVQKVGEDTTLHQIIDIVRNATSSRVPIQRLVDKVSSYFVPAVIGIAVISAALWLLVGKVAATYSVLVFVSVLIIACPCALGIATPAALLVSSGISARNGILIRKGEALELANKINAIVIDKTGTLTSGMPEVTDILPLGRYTTNSILEYAAAAELNSEHPLAKAIIKKAKEKGITPKFPESFDYLQGSGVVARMSGIEISVGNAEMQAAGKSVLGKTRRLEEEGKTALVINLGNKAIGIIALADTIKPESKRAIEDLKRLGIDVYMATGDNERVAAAVANALGIRHVMANANPQAKLELV
;
A
#
# COMPACT_ATOMS: atom_id res chain seq x y z
N MET A 1 5.80 1.34 20.02
CA MET A 1 5.69 -0.12 20.16
C MET A 1 5.59 -0.73 18.78
N PRO A 2 6.61 -1.44 18.32
CA PRO A 2 6.59 -2.18 17.07
C PRO A 2 5.57 -3.31 17.15
N ASN A 3 5.03 -3.69 16.00
CA ASN A 3 4.21 -4.87 15.87
C ASN A 3 5.05 -6.00 15.29
N ASP A 4 4.81 -7.22 15.76
CA ASP A 4 5.38 -8.41 15.11
C ASP A 4 4.87 -8.51 13.67
N PRO A 5 5.74 -8.63 12.65
CA PRO A 5 5.31 -8.62 11.25
C PRO A 5 4.59 -9.91 10.81
N VAL A 6 4.57 -10.95 11.64
CA VAL A 6 3.90 -12.22 11.41
C VAL A 6 2.62 -12.33 12.23
N CYS A 7 2.71 -12.16 13.55
CA CYS A 7 1.56 -12.28 14.43
C CYS A 7 0.79 -10.95 14.60
N GLY A 8 1.39 -9.81 14.26
CA GLY A 8 0.82 -8.48 14.42
C GLY A 8 0.63 -8.02 15.88
N MET A 9 1.14 -8.76 16.88
CA MET A 9 1.01 -8.36 18.29
C MET A 9 1.96 -7.18 18.58
N TYR A 10 1.52 -6.29 19.48
CA TYR A 10 2.42 -5.27 20.02
C TYR A 10 3.55 -5.95 20.79
N VAL A 11 4.79 -5.61 20.44
CA VAL A 11 5.97 -6.13 21.09
C VAL A 11 6.72 -5.00 21.76
N ASP A 12 7.18 -5.26 22.98
CA ASP A 12 8.04 -4.36 23.72
C ASP A 12 9.46 -4.43 23.15
N GLU A 13 10.04 -3.29 22.77
CA GLU A 13 11.35 -3.18 22.13
C GLU A 13 12.50 -3.74 23.01
N HIS A 14 12.29 -3.80 24.34
CA HIS A 14 13.34 -4.22 25.28
C HIS A 14 13.34 -5.73 25.57
N THR A 15 12.25 -6.45 25.31
CA THR A 15 12.11 -7.88 25.64
C THR A 15 11.84 -8.78 24.44
N SER A 16 11.64 -8.19 23.26
CA SER A 16 11.27 -8.91 22.05
C SER A 16 12.47 -9.48 21.29
N LEU A 17 12.19 -10.55 20.54
CA LEU A 17 13.18 -11.14 19.64
C LEU A 17 13.36 -10.19 18.44
N VAL A 18 14.57 -10.05 17.93
CA VAL A 18 14.88 -9.13 16.83
C VAL A 18 15.43 -9.91 15.64
N ASP A 19 15.08 -9.48 14.43
CA ASP A 19 15.74 -9.94 13.21
C ASP A 19 15.95 -8.79 12.21
N TYR A 20 16.88 -8.97 11.27
CA TYR A 20 17.21 -7.98 10.24
C TYR A 20 16.98 -8.58 8.85
N LYS A 21 16.16 -7.92 8.04
CA LYS A 21 15.92 -8.32 6.65
C LYS A 21 15.90 -7.07 5.77
N ASP A 22 16.70 -7.08 4.71
CA ASP A 22 16.88 -5.95 3.79
C ASP A 22 17.21 -4.63 4.54
N GLY A 23 18.18 -4.66 5.46
CA GLY A 23 18.61 -3.46 6.21
C GLY A 23 17.67 -2.97 7.32
N LYS A 24 16.44 -3.51 7.42
CA LYS A 24 15.41 -3.08 8.38
C LYS A 24 15.31 -4.03 9.59
N LYS A 25 15.15 -3.44 10.79
CA LYS A 25 15.02 -4.15 12.07
C LYS A 25 13.55 -4.50 12.35
N TYR A 26 13.26 -5.78 12.59
CA TYR A 26 11.94 -6.30 12.93
C TYR A 26 11.93 -6.88 14.34
N TYR A 27 10.81 -6.75 15.04
CA TYR A 27 10.60 -7.24 16.40
C TYR A 27 9.57 -8.37 16.40
N PHE A 28 9.75 -9.40 17.23
CA PHE A 28 8.89 -10.58 17.23
C PHE A 28 8.40 -10.98 18.63
N CYS A 29 7.11 -11.33 18.68
CA CYS A 29 6.34 -11.75 19.84
C CYS A 29 6.72 -13.15 20.33
N SER A 30 7.14 -14.04 19.43
CA SER A 30 7.59 -15.39 19.77
C SER A 30 8.66 -15.90 18.81
N LYS A 31 9.41 -16.94 19.21
CA LYS A 31 10.38 -17.63 18.34
C LYS A 31 9.70 -18.21 17.09
N SER A 32 8.44 -18.64 17.22
CA SER A 32 7.67 -19.14 16.09
C SER A 32 7.46 -18.06 15.03
N CYS A 33 7.11 -16.84 15.46
CA CYS A 33 6.89 -15.72 14.55
C CYS A 33 8.17 -15.28 13.84
N LYS A 34 9.29 -15.24 14.58
CA LYS A 34 10.61 -14.97 13.98
C LYS A 34 10.99 -15.98 12.89
N VAL A 35 10.86 -17.28 13.18
CA VAL A 35 11.19 -18.34 12.21
C VAL A 35 10.27 -18.30 10.98
N GLN A 36 8.99 -17.99 11.18
CA GLN A 36 8.00 -17.87 10.12
C GLN A 36 8.31 -16.69 9.17
N PHE A 37 8.87 -15.61 9.69
CA PHE A 37 9.33 -14.45 8.91
C PHE A 37 10.62 -14.72 8.12
N GLU A 38 11.58 -15.39 8.76
CA GLU A 38 12.87 -15.72 8.15
C GLU A 38 12.73 -16.70 6.99
N ARG A 39 11.85 -17.72 7.12
CA ARG A 39 11.80 -18.86 6.19
C ARG A 39 10.37 -19.34 5.91
N PRO A 40 9.53 -18.56 5.20
CA PRO A 40 8.15 -18.96 4.88
C PRO A 40 8.08 -20.27 4.06
N GLU A 41 9.06 -20.53 3.19
CA GLU A 41 9.15 -21.79 2.43
C GLU A 41 9.37 -23.02 3.33
N ARG A 42 10.13 -22.84 4.42
CA ARG A 42 10.41 -23.92 5.37
C ARG A 42 9.16 -24.31 6.14
N GLU A 43 8.32 -23.33 6.50
CA GLU A 43 7.04 -23.57 7.16
C GLU A 43 6.08 -24.36 6.26
N LEU A 44 5.91 -23.95 5.00
CA LEU A 44 5.11 -24.69 4.02
C LEU A 44 5.62 -26.14 3.84
N LYS A 45 6.94 -26.32 3.81
CA LYS A 45 7.55 -27.66 3.74
C LYS A 45 7.25 -28.48 4.99
N MET A 46 7.34 -27.89 6.19
CA MET A 46 7.01 -28.55 7.45
C MET A 46 5.53 -28.95 7.54
N LEU A 47 4.61 -28.08 7.10
CA LEU A 47 3.19 -28.40 7.01
C LEU A 47 2.94 -29.55 6.03
N ARG A 48 3.59 -29.54 4.87
CA ARG A 48 3.48 -30.62 3.87
C ARG A 48 3.97 -31.96 4.41
N ILE A 49 5.09 -31.98 5.14
CA ILE A 49 5.60 -33.19 5.81
C ILE A 49 4.61 -33.65 6.89
N SER A 50 4.09 -32.72 7.70
CA SER A 50 3.14 -33.01 8.77
C SER A 50 1.83 -33.61 8.24
N ILE A 51 1.32 -33.10 7.12
CA ILE A 51 0.17 -33.64 6.37
C ILE A 51 0.51 -35.03 5.80
N GLY A 52 1.69 -35.16 5.19
CA GLY A 52 2.17 -36.42 4.63
C GLY A 52 2.37 -37.53 5.66
N ILE A 53 2.55 -37.20 6.94
CA ILE A 53 2.61 -38.15 8.05
C ILE A 53 1.21 -38.40 8.64
N SER A 54 0.45 -37.34 8.89
CA SER A 54 -0.84 -37.44 9.59
C SER A 54 -1.93 -38.16 8.80
N TRP A 55 -2.07 -37.92 7.49
CA TRP A 55 -3.11 -38.57 6.69
C TRP A 55 -2.93 -40.08 6.54
N PRO A 56 -1.74 -40.60 6.15
CA PRO A 56 -1.56 -42.04 6.05
C PRO A 56 -1.79 -42.75 7.38
N ILE A 57 -1.36 -42.14 8.49
CA ILE A 57 -1.57 -42.70 9.82
C ILE A 57 -3.05 -42.67 10.23
N ALA A 58 -3.74 -41.55 10.02
CA ALA A 58 -5.18 -41.44 10.32
C ALA A 58 -6.00 -42.45 9.49
N VAL A 59 -5.69 -42.60 8.21
CA VAL A 59 -6.33 -43.59 7.33
C VAL A 59 -6.02 -45.02 7.79
N ALA A 60 -4.78 -45.31 8.19
CA ALA A 60 -4.42 -46.62 8.72
C ALA A 60 -5.20 -46.95 10.00
N ILE A 61 -5.35 -45.99 10.92
CA ILE A 61 -6.16 -46.15 12.14
C ILE A 61 -7.63 -46.41 11.76
N LEU A 62 -8.23 -45.61 10.86
CA LEU A 62 -9.60 -45.83 10.40
C LEU A 62 -9.80 -47.22 9.78
N LEU A 63 -8.85 -47.67 8.95
CA LEU A 63 -8.93 -49.00 8.34
C LEU A 63 -8.84 -50.10 9.40
N MET A 64 -7.95 -49.98 10.38
CA MET A 64 -7.81 -50.95 11.47
C MET A 64 -9.01 -50.95 12.42
N GLU A 65 -9.70 -49.82 12.58
CA GLU A 65 -10.83 -49.69 13.49
C GLU A 65 -12.14 -50.17 12.86
N TYR A 66 -12.39 -49.85 11.57
CA TYR A 66 -13.70 -50.08 10.95
C TYR A 66 -13.71 -51.17 9.86
N VAL A 67 -12.55 -51.60 9.34
CA VAL A 67 -12.49 -52.47 8.14
C VAL A 67 -11.69 -53.76 8.37
N ILE A 68 -10.50 -53.66 8.95
CA ILE A 68 -9.52 -54.76 9.04
C ILE A 68 -9.27 -55.10 10.51
N ALA A 69 -9.64 -56.30 10.92
CA ALA A 69 -9.29 -56.82 12.24
C ALA A 69 -7.81 -57.23 12.30
N VAL A 70 -6.99 -56.44 13.00
CA VAL A 70 -5.55 -56.72 13.21
C VAL A 70 -5.32 -57.15 14.66
N PRO A 71 -4.54 -58.20 14.94
CA PRO A 71 -4.13 -58.53 16.30
C PRO A 71 -3.41 -57.35 16.96
N TYR A 72 -3.70 -57.09 18.24
CA TYR A 72 -3.12 -55.97 18.99
C TYR A 72 -3.40 -54.57 18.39
N SER A 73 -4.48 -54.43 17.60
CA SER A 73 -4.86 -53.16 16.96
C SER A 73 -4.87 -51.97 17.92
N LEU A 74 -5.36 -52.13 19.15
CA LEU A 74 -5.38 -51.06 20.17
C LEU A 74 -3.99 -50.49 20.49
N TYR A 75 -2.97 -51.34 20.64
CA TYR A 75 -1.59 -50.92 20.93
C TYR A 75 -0.92 -50.29 19.70
N ILE A 76 -1.21 -50.83 18.51
CA ILE A 76 -0.72 -50.27 17.24
C ILE A 76 -1.33 -48.88 17.01
N MET A 77 -2.64 -48.74 17.20
CA MET A 77 -3.35 -47.46 17.09
C MET A 77 -2.84 -46.44 18.11
N LEU A 78 -2.57 -46.85 19.36
CA LEU A 78 -1.93 -45.97 20.36
C LEU A 78 -0.57 -45.46 19.85
N ALA A 79 0.30 -46.35 19.37
CA ALA A 79 1.63 -45.96 18.89
C ALA A 79 1.55 -45.00 17.70
N LEU A 80 0.70 -45.31 16.73
CA LEU A 80 0.43 -44.49 15.55
C LEU A 80 -0.16 -43.11 15.93
N ALA A 81 -1.16 -43.09 16.82
CA ALA A 81 -1.78 -41.86 17.29
C ALA A 81 -0.81 -41.00 18.10
N THR A 82 0.10 -41.61 18.87
CA THR A 82 1.15 -40.89 19.60
C THR A 82 2.05 -40.10 18.65
N VAL A 83 2.43 -40.71 17.51
CA VAL A 83 3.23 -40.03 16.47
C VAL A 83 2.49 -38.82 15.93
N VAL A 84 1.21 -38.95 15.60
CA VAL A 84 0.41 -37.83 15.06
C VAL A 84 0.16 -36.75 16.13
N GLN A 85 -0.09 -37.13 17.38
CA GLN A 85 -0.40 -36.22 18.48
C GLN A 85 0.80 -35.34 18.83
N PHE A 86 1.98 -35.94 18.99
CA PHE A 86 3.15 -35.25 19.55
C PHE A 86 4.20 -34.83 18.51
N TYR A 87 4.06 -35.22 17.24
CA TYR A 87 4.91 -34.70 16.16
C TYR A 87 4.17 -33.64 15.31
N PRO A 88 3.23 -33.98 14.39
CA PRO A 88 2.41 -32.98 13.70
C PRO A 88 1.58 -32.10 14.65
N GLY A 89 1.00 -32.70 15.70
CA GLY A 89 0.15 -31.99 16.65
C GLY A 89 0.90 -31.07 17.62
N TRP A 90 2.24 -31.19 17.73
CA TRP A 90 3.06 -30.39 18.66
C TRP A 90 2.84 -28.88 18.51
N ARG A 91 2.58 -28.41 17.27
CA ARG A 91 2.36 -26.99 17.00
C ARG A 91 1.20 -26.41 17.80
N PHE A 92 0.14 -27.20 18.03
CA PHE A 92 -1.07 -26.72 18.72
C PHE A 92 -0.80 -26.57 20.22
N TYR A 93 0.06 -27.41 20.79
CA TYR A 93 0.53 -27.26 22.17
C TYR A 93 1.41 -26.02 22.35
N ALA A 94 2.29 -25.73 21.38
CA ALA A 94 3.03 -24.48 21.36
C ALA A 94 2.09 -23.27 21.28
N GLY A 95 1.03 -23.36 20.46
CA GLY A 95 -0.01 -22.34 20.35
C GLY A 95 -0.79 -22.10 21.66
N ILE A 96 -1.08 -23.17 22.44
CA ILE A 96 -1.63 -23.04 23.81
C ILE A 96 -0.68 -22.28 24.72
N ALA A 97 0.60 -22.64 24.73
CA ALA A 97 1.58 -22.01 25.62
C ALA A 97 1.67 -20.49 25.35
N ASP A 98 1.64 -20.10 24.08
CA ASP A 98 1.60 -18.70 23.65
C ASP A 98 0.27 -18.02 24.04
N ALA A 99 -0.87 -18.70 23.89
CA ALA A 99 -2.19 -18.19 24.27
C ALA A 99 -2.29 -17.90 25.78
N VAL A 100 -1.85 -18.85 26.60
CA VAL A 100 -1.82 -18.73 28.06
C VAL A 100 -0.92 -17.58 28.49
N LYS A 101 0.28 -17.45 27.90
CA LYS A 101 1.21 -16.35 28.19
C LYS A 101 0.59 -14.98 27.89
N ASN A 102 -0.21 -14.90 26.83
CA ASN A 102 -0.85 -13.67 26.37
C ASN A 102 -2.25 -13.45 26.97
N ARG A 103 -2.70 -14.30 27.91
CA ARG A 103 -4.05 -14.28 28.52
C ARG A 103 -5.17 -14.21 27.47
N SER A 104 -4.97 -14.88 26.34
CA SER A 104 -5.94 -14.97 25.26
C SER A 104 -6.29 -16.43 25.00
N ALA A 105 -7.41 -16.65 24.32
CA ALA A 105 -7.82 -17.97 23.85
C ALA A 105 -7.86 -17.93 22.31
N ASN A 106 -7.23 -18.91 21.67
CA ASN A 106 -7.10 -18.98 20.21
C ASN A 106 -7.55 -20.36 19.68
N MET A 107 -7.60 -20.51 18.34
CA MET A 107 -8.05 -21.75 17.70
C MET A 107 -7.19 -22.96 18.10
N ASP A 108 -5.88 -22.78 18.26
CA ASP A 108 -4.96 -23.84 18.70
C ASP A 108 -5.33 -24.40 20.08
N THR A 109 -5.92 -23.58 20.94
CA THR A 109 -6.38 -23.98 22.27
C THR A 109 -7.52 -25.00 22.22
N LEU A 110 -8.52 -24.77 21.37
CA LEU A 110 -9.62 -25.73 21.19
C LEU A 110 -9.11 -27.07 20.66
N ILE A 111 -8.20 -27.01 19.68
CA ILE A 111 -7.69 -28.18 18.98
C ILE A 111 -6.84 -29.04 19.90
N ALA A 112 -5.88 -28.44 20.60
CA ALA A 112 -5.01 -29.19 21.49
C ALA A 112 -5.79 -29.74 22.70
N ILE A 113 -6.78 -29.03 23.26
CA ILE A 113 -7.62 -29.59 24.33
C ILE A 113 -8.46 -30.75 23.82
N GLY A 114 -9.17 -30.58 22.70
CA GLY A 114 -10.08 -31.61 22.15
C GLY A 114 -9.34 -32.88 21.73
N THR A 115 -8.24 -32.74 20.99
CA THR A 115 -7.42 -33.89 20.55
C THR A 115 -6.71 -34.56 21.73
N SER A 116 -6.18 -33.80 22.69
CA SER A 116 -5.59 -34.38 23.90
C SER A 116 -6.61 -35.12 24.76
N ALA A 117 -7.84 -34.62 24.85
CA ALA A 117 -8.91 -35.31 25.58
C ALA A 117 -9.26 -36.64 24.91
N ALA A 118 -9.42 -36.66 23.59
CA ALA A 118 -9.69 -37.87 22.82
C ALA A 118 -8.53 -38.89 22.93
N TYR A 119 -7.29 -38.44 22.73
CA TYR A 119 -6.09 -39.26 22.84
C TYR A 119 -5.89 -39.79 24.27
N GLY A 120 -5.99 -38.92 25.27
CA GLY A 120 -5.77 -39.26 26.68
C GLY A 120 -6.81 -40.26 27.19
N TYR A 121 -8.08 -40.05 26.87
CA TYR A 121 -9.14 -41.02 27.16
C TYR A 121 -8.83 -42.38 26.52
N SER A 122 -8.46 -42.40 25.25
CA SER A 122 -8.17 -43.64 24.51
C SER A 122 -6.97 -44.37 25.10
N ALA A 123 -5.92 -43.65 25.51
CA ALA A 123 -4.76 -44.21 26.18
C ALA A 123 -5.14 -44.84 27.54
N ILE A 124 -6.02 -44.20 28.33
CA ILE A 124 -6.49 -44.77 29.59
C ILE A 124 -7.27 -46.06 29.35
N VAL A 125 -8.13 -46.13 28.32
CA VAL A 125 -8.87 -47.35 27.97
C VAL A 125 -7.91 -48.51 27.62
N VAL A 126 -6.80 -48.22 26.93
CA VAL A 126 -5.79 -49.22 26.58
C VAL A 126 -5.01 -49.74 27.80
N PHE A 127 -4.58 -48.85 28.70
CA PHE A 127 -3.75 -49.25 29.85
C PHE A 127 -4.56 -49.72 31.08
N LEU A 128 -5.77 -49.21 31.25
CA LEU A 128 -6.66 -49.50 32.39
C LEU A 128 -8.06 -49.92 31.92
N PRO A 129 -8.17 -51.05 31.20
CA PRO A 129 -9.46 -51.48 30.63
C PRO A 129 -10.51 -51.77 31.72
N HIS A 130 -10.11 -52.12 32.94
CA HIS A 130 -11.01 -52.42 34.06
C HIS A 130 -11.77 -51.20 34.63
N LEU A 131 -11.34 -49.98 34.31
CA LEU A 131 -11.97 -48.75 34.80
C LEU A 131 -13.24 -48.39 34.03
N PHE A 132 -13.44 -48.94 32.83
CA PHE A 132 -14.55 -48.54 31.95
C PHE A 132 -15.32 -49.76 31.40
N PRO A 133 -16.66 -49.73 31.43
CA PRO A 133 -17.50 -50.82 30.93
C PRO A 133 -17.56 -50.90 29.40
N ILE A 134 -17.07 -49.89 28.68
CA ILE A 134 -17.07 -49.81 27.21
C ILE A 134 -15.64 -49.54 26.74
N HIS A 135 -15.12 -50.40 25.86
CA HIS A 135 -13.73 -50.35 25.35
C HIS A 135 -13.58 -49.56 24.04
N GLY A 136 -14.49 -48.62 23.76
CA GLY A 136 -14.37 -47.74 22.59
C GLY A 136 -13.18 -46.80 22.74
N VAL A 137 -12.35 -46.71 21.71
CA VAL A 137 -11.24 -45.75 21.60
C VAL A 137 -11.59 -44.67 20.59
N TYR A 138 -10.87 -43.55 20.63
CA TYR A 138 -11.07 -42.38 19.77
C TYR A 138 -9.72 -41.87 19.22
N PHE A 139 -8.81 -42.81 18.96
CA PHE A 139 -7.53 -42.49 18.32
C PHE A 139 -7.73 -41.99 16.88
N ASP A 140 -8.74 -42.52 16.18
CA ASP A 140 -9.20 -42.03 14.87
C ASP A 140 -9.55 -40.55 14.92
N THR A 141 -10.37 -40.16 15.90
CA THR A 141 -10.90 -38.82 16.08
C THR A 141 -9.76 -37.85 16.30
N SER A 142 -8.84 -38.15 17.21
CA SER A 142 -7.69 -37.29 17.49
C SER A 142 -6.80 -37.08 16.26
N THR A 143 -6.45 -38.16 15.57
CA THR A 143 -5.53 -38.12 14.42
C THR A 143 -6.16 -37.49 13.18
N LEU A 144 -7.43 -37.76 12.93
CA LEU A 144 -8.18 -37.20 11.80
C LEU A 144 -8.41 -35.70 11.94
N ILE A 145 -8.72 -35.22 13.15
CA ILE A 145 -8.81 -33.77 13.43
C ILE A 145 -7.48 -33.08 13.13
N ILE A 146 -6.37 -33.61 13.64
CA ILE A 146 -5.04 -33.05 13.39
C ILE A 146 -4.75 -33.01 11.88
N ALA A 147 -5.01 -34.09 11.16
CA ALA A 147 -4.80 -34.17 9.72
C ALA A 147 -5.63 -33.14 8.92
N LEU A 148 -6.93 -33.04 9.21
CA LEU A 148 -7.85 -32.10 8.56
C LEU A 148 -7.46 -30.65 8.80
N ILE A 149 -7.16 -30.30 10.06
CA ILE A 149 -6.83 -28.92 10.41
C ILE A 149 -5.47 -28.51 9.84
N LEU A 150 -4.47 -29.42 9.87
CA LEU A 150 -3.19 -29.15 9.21
C LEU A 150 -3.38 -28.93 7.71
N THR A 151 -4.28 -29.70 7.07
CA THR A 151 -4.63 -29.53 5.65
C THR A 151 -5.25 -28.16 5.40
N GLY A 152 -6.23 -27.75 6.21
CA GLY A 152 -6.84 -26.41 6.12
C GLY A 152 -5.81 -25.29 6.30
N THR A 153 -4.92 -25.44 7.28
CA THR A 153 -3.83 -24.47 7.53
C THR A 153 -2.85 -24.40 6.37
N TYR A 154 -2.52 -25.55 5.76
CA TYR A 154 -1.67 -25.59 4.58
C TYR A 154 -2.33 -24.90 3.39
N MET A 155 -3.61 -25.18 3.13
CA MET A 155 -4.37 -24.49 2.07
C MET A 155 -4.39 -22.97 2.31
N GLN A 156 -4.67 -22.55 3.54
CA GLN A 156 -4.61 -21.14 3.93
C GLN A 156 -3.24 -20.53 3.61
N ARG A 157 -2.15 -21.17 4.04
CA ARG A 157 -0.80 -20.65 3.84
C ARG A 157 -0.40 -20.58 2.37
N VAL A 158 -0.81 -21.56 1.57
CA VAL A 158 -0.60 -21.55 0.11
C VAL A 158 -1.35 -20.39 -0.53
N MET A 159 -2.60 -20.11 -0.11
CA MET A 159 -3.37 -18.98 -0.62
C MET A 159 -2.71 -17.65 -0.27
N GLU A 160 -2.25 -17.47 0.97
CA GLU A 160 -1.52 -16.26 1.41
C GLU A 160 -0.23 -16.03 0.60
N VAL A 161 0.57 -17.08 0.36
CA VAL A 161 1.83 -16.99 -0.38
C VAL A 161 1.61 -16.69 -1.86
N ARG A 162 0.68 -17.39 -2.54
CA ARG A 162 0.38 -17.14 -3.96
C ARG A 162 -0.09 -15.72 -4.22
N ALA A 163 -0.82 -15.19 -3.27
CA ALA A 163 -1.38 -13.88 -3.33
C ALA A 163 -0.25 -12.83 -3.10
N SER A 164 0.69 -13.09 -2.19
CA SER A 164 1.84 -12.21 -1.91
C SER A 164 2.84 -12.09 -3.08
N GLY A 165 2.84 -13.03 -4.03
CA GLY A 165 3.75 -13.05 -5.19
C GLY A 165 3.60 -11.88 -6.17
N ALA A 166 2.58 -11.02 -6.01
CA ALA A 166 2.49 -9.77 -6.76
C ALA A 166 3.65 -8.80 -6.42
N ILE A 167 4.18 -8.87 -5.19
CA ILE A 167 5.35 -8.08 -4.74
C ILE A 167 6.64 -8.62 -5.37
N ASP A 168 6.79 -9.94 -5.44
CA ASP A 168 7.97 -10.57 -6.02
C ASP A 168 8.12 -10.22 -7.51
N LYS A 169 7.00 -10.11 -8.23
CA LYS A 169 7.00 -9.62 -9.62
C LYS A 169 7.49 -8.18 -9.76
N LEU A 170 7.32 -7.32 -8.75
CA LEU A 170 7.88 -5.97 -8.75
C LEU A 170 9.40 -6.00 -8.53
N LEU A 171 9.90 -6.93 -7.71
CA LEU A 171 11.34 -7.15 -7.52
C LEU A 171 12.02 -7.69 -8.80
N GLU A 172 11.32 -8.52 -9.57
CA GLU A 172 11.79 -8.97 -10.90
C GLU A 172 11.90 -7.84 -11.94
N LEU A 173 11.34 -6.66 -11.66
CA LEU A 173 11.50 -5.49 -12.54
C LEU A 173 12.88 -4.87 -12.43
N GLN A 174 13.61 -5.06 -11.32
CA GLN A 174 14.95 -4.50 -11.17
C GLN A 174 15.99 -5.35 -11.94
N PRO A 175 16.76 -4.76 -12.87
CA PRO A 175 17.83 -5.51 -13.53
C PRO A 175 18.99 -5.75 -12.56
N LYS A 176 19.65 -6.90 -12.68
CA LYS A 176 20.78 -7.29 -11.80
C LYS A 176 22.10 -6.63 -12.19
N LYS A 177 22.20 -6.10 -13.41
CA LYS A 177 23.42 -5.51 -13.98
C LYS A 177 23.13 -4.16 -14.60
N ALA A 178 24.12 -3.29 -14.59
CA ALA A 178 24.12 -2.01 -15.30
C ALA A 178 25.41 -1.86 -16.14
N HIS A 179 25.33 -1.13 -17.25
CA HIS A 179 26.46 -0.88 -18.14
C HIS A 179 27.08 0.49 -17.84
N LEU A 180 28.13 0.52 -17.03
CA LEU A 180 28.84 1.75 -16.67
C LEU A 180 29.71 2.23 -17.84
N VAL A 181 29.64 3.53 -18.14
CA VAL A 181 30.40 4.20 -19.19
C VAL A 181 31.53 5.02 -18.55
N ASN A 182 32.76 4.54 -18.69
CA ASN A 182 33.97 5.23 -18.26
C ASN A 182 34.79 5.65 -19.49
N GLY A 183 34.62 6.90 -19.93
CA GLY A 183 35.21 7.40 -21.17
C GLY A 183 34.67 6.65 -22.39
N ASN A 184 35.55 5.93 -23.10
CA ASN A 184 35.17 5.10 -24.27
C ASN A 184 34.97 3.61 -23.94
N LYS A 185 35.06 3.20 -22.67
CA LYS A 185 34.90 1.81 -22.25
C LYS A 185 33.57 1.60 -21.54
N ILE A 186 32.88 0.52 -21.91
CA ILE A 186 31.65 0.07 -21.25
C ILE A 186 32.00 -1.14 -20.39
N THR A 187 31.62 -1.13 -19.12
CA THR A 187 31.85 -2.21 -18.17
C THR A 187 30.58 -2.58 -17.44
N ASP A 188 30.30 -3.88 -17.34
CA ASP A 188 29.14 -4.39 -16.61
C ASP A 188 29.45 -4.41 -15.11
N ILE A 189 28.60 -3.75 -14.32
CA ILE A 189 28.65 -3.75 -12.86
C ILE A 189 27.32 -4.27 -12.28
N ALA A 190 27.32 -4.73 -11.03
CA ALA A 190 26.07 -5.04 -10.35
C ALA A 190 25.27 -3.75 -10.15
N VAL A 191 23.93 -3.84 -10.19
CA VAL A 191 23.08 -2.66 -9.98
C VAL A 191 23.29 -2.04 -8.59
N ASP A 192 23.67 -2.86 -7.61
CA ASP A 192 23.93 -2.45 -6.23
C ASP A 192 25.24 -1.66 -6.09
N ASP A 193 26.16 -1.78 -7.06
CA ASP A 193 27.44 -1.05 -7.07
C ASP A 193 27.34 0.32 -7.76
N VAL A 194 26.19 0.63 -8.36
CA VAL A 194 25.94 1.89 -9.07
C VAL A 194 25.86 3.05 -8.08
N LYS A 195 26.51 4.18 -8.39
CA LYS A 195 26.54 5.37 -7.54
C LYS A 195 25.87 6.58 -8.20
N PRO A 196 25.31 7.52 -7.40
CA PRO A 196 24.84 8.80 -7.91
C PRO A 196 25.94 9.51 -8.71
N GLY A 197 25.57 10.02 -9.89
CA GLY A 197 26.49 10.68 -10.81
C GLY A 197 27.15 9.76 -11.85
N ASP A 198 27.06 8.44 -11.71
CA ASP A 198 27.55 7.48 -12.71
C ASP A 198 26.84 7.66 -14.05
N MET A 199 27.56 7.39 -15.14
CA MET A 199 27.03 7.41 -16.50
C MET A 199 26.76 5.98 -16.96
N LEU A 200 25.51 5.66 -17.25
CA LEU A 200 25.11 4.33 -17.68
C LEU A 200 24.63 4.33 -19.13
N LEU A 201 24.93 3.26 -19.86
CA LEU A 201 24.35 2.98 -21.17
C LEU A 201 23.15 2.05 -21.01
N VAL A 202 22.02 2.42 -21.60
CA VAL A 202 20.84 1.56 -21.71
C VAL A 202 20.57 1.33 -23.19
N ARG A 203 20.61 0.07 -23.62
CA ARG A 203 20.37 -0.31 -25.02
C ARG A 203 18.87 -0.49 -25.30
N PRO A 204 18.45 -0.50 -26.57
CA PRO A 204 17.07 -0.84 -26.92
C PRO A 204 16.68 -2.23 -26.37
N GLY A 205 15.51 -2.33 -25.76
CA GLY A 205 15.00 -3.54 -25.11
C GLY A 205 15.48 -3.77 -23.67
N GLU A 206 16.46 -3.00 -23.18
CA GLU A 206 16.95 -3.14 -21.81
C GLU A 206 16.07 -2.38 -20.80
N LYS A 207 16.06 -2.87 -19.56
CA LYS A 207 15.43 -2.18 -18.44
C LYS A 207 16.36 -1.08 -17.92
N ILE A 208 15.78 0.04 -17.54
CA ILE A 208 16.50 1.16 -16.93
C ILE A 208 16.88 0.73 -15.50
N PRO A 209 18.16 0.74 -15.13
CA PRO A 209 18.61 0.16 -13.86
C PRO A 209 18.23 0.97 -12.63
N THR A 210 18.19 2.30 -12.74
CA THR A 210 17.92 3.19 -11.61
C THR A 210 17.39 4.54 -12.10
N ASP A 211 16.78 5.32 -11.20
CA ASP A 211 16.25 6.64 -11.51
C ASP A 211 17.38 7.59 -11.95
N SER A 212 17.25 8.10 -13.16
CA SER A 212 18.32 8.80 -13.86
C SER A 212 17.77 9.91 -14.76
N VAL A 213 18.65 10.76 -15.27
CA VAL A 213 18.33 11.74 -16.32
C VAL A 213 19.07 11.41 -17.60
N VAL A 214 18.38 11.49 -18.73
CA VAL A 214 19.00 11.28 -20.04
C VAL A 214 19.99 12.41 -20.32
N VAL A 215 21.23 12.06 -20.66
CA VAL A 215 22.25 13.03 -21.06
C VAL A 215 22.41 13.01 -22.57
N HIS A 216 22.45 11.83 -23.19
CA HIS A 216 22.57 11.67 -24.65
C HIS A 216 21.65 10.56 -25.19
N GLY A 217 21.25 10.72 -26.45
CA GLY A 217 20.36 9.81 -27.14
C GLY A 217 18.89 10.22 -27.02
N SER A 218 18.04 9.58 -27.80
CA SER A 218 16.59 9.73 -27.74
C SER A 218 15.95 8.37 -27.96
N SER A 219 14.94 8.03 -27.17
CA SER A 219 14.24 6.76 -27.26
C SER A 219 12.82 6.90 -26.73
N SER A 220 11.96 5.93 -27.03
CA SER A 220 10.70 5.76 -26.32
C SER A 220 10.91 4.83 -25.12
N VAL A 221 10.34 5.18 -23.98
CA VAL A 221 10.42 4.39 -22.74
C VAL A 221 9.01 3.93 -22.38
N ASN A 222 8.84 2.62 -22.21
CA ASN A 222 7.60 2.04 -21.74
C ASN A 222 7.56 2.09 -20.20
N GLU A 223 6.75 3.02 -19.69
CA GLU A 223 6.54 3.23 -18.26
C GLU A 223 5.25 2.55 -17.73
N SER A 224 4.53 1.81 -18.59
CA SER A 224 3.21 1.21 -18.28
C SER A 224 3.18 0.37 -17.00
N MET A 225 4.29 -0.29 -16.67
CA MET A 225 4.39 -1.14 -15.49
C MET A 225 4.42 -0.34 -14.17
N ILE A 226 4.77 0.95 -14.22
CA ILE A 226 4.86 1.84 -13.06
C ILE A 226 3.74 2.89 -13.08
N THR A 227 3.49 3.50 -14.23
CA THR A 227 2.51 4.60 -14.38
C THR A 227 1.12 4.12 -14.79
N GLY A 228 1.00 2.90 -15.36
CA GLY A 228 -0.25 2.37 -15.92
C GLY A 228 -0.57 2.89 -17.33
N GLU A 229 0.19 3.86 -17.85
CA GLU A 229 -0.03 4.42 -19.18
C GLU A 229 0.44 3.45 -20.26
N SER A 230 -0.44 3.08 -21.20
CA SER A 230 -0.17 2.01 -22.17
C SER A 230 0.76 2.43 -23.31
N MET A 231 0.94 3.73 -23.55
CA MET A 231 1.75 4.26 -24.65
C MET A 231 3.16 4.61 -24.17
N PRO A 232 4.23 4.17 -24.86
CA PRO A 232 5.59 4.57 -24.55
C PRO A 232 5.78 6.09 -24.63
N VAL A 233 6.49 6.66 -23.66
CA VAL A 233 6.77 8.10 -23.56
C VAL A 233 8.10 8.39 -24.23
N GLN A 234 8.16 9.46 -25.04
CA GLN A 234 9.40 9.87 -25.69
C GLN A 234 10.34 10.55 -24.67
N LYS A 235 11.61 10.17 -24.66
CA LYS A 235 12.65 10.71 -23.78
C LYS A 235 13.85 11.18 -24.59
N GLY A 236 14.35 12.36 -24.24
CA GLY A 236 15.56 12.97 -24.79
C GLY A 236 16.41 13.63 -23.70
N PRO A 237 17.51 14.30 -24.09
CA PRO A 237 18.43 14.92 -23.14
C PRO A 237 17.72 15.90 -22.18
N GLY A 238 17.93 15.71 -20.88
CA GLY A 238 17.29 16.48 -19.81
C GLY A 238 16.07 15.79 -19.19
N ASP A 239 15.47 14.81 -19.86
CA ASP A 239 14.29 14.11 -19.34
C ASP A 239 14.65 13.07 -18.28
N ALA A 240 13.80 12.96 -17.26
CA ALA A 240 13.90 11.94 -16.23
C ALA A 240 13.39 10.58 -16.74
N VAL A 241 14.09 9.53 -16.32
CA VAL A 241 13.72 8.13 -16.58
C VAL A 241 13.70 7.34 -15.28
N ILE A 242 12.73 6.44 -15.16
CA ILE A 242 12.43 5.72 -13.93
C ILE A 242 13.05 4.31 -13.97
N GLY A 243 13.70 3.90 -12.88
CA GLY A 243 14.25 2.55 -12.73
C GLY A 243 13.16 1.46 -12.85
N GLY A 244 13.47 0.37 -13.55
CA GLY A 244 12.56 -0.74 -13.82
C GLY A 244 11.70 -0.60 -15.09
N THR A 245 11.64 0.60 -15.69
CA THR A 245 10.96 0.82 -16.98
C THR A 245 11.77 0.27 -18.15
N VAL A 246 11.13 0.05 -19.30
CA VAL A 246 11.77 -0.61 -20.46
C VAL A 246 12.08 0.42 -21.55
N ASN A 247 13.35 0.53 -21.91
CA ASN A 247 13.77 1.29 -23.07
C ASN A 247 13.42 0.52 -24.36
N THR A 248 12.77 1.13 -25.36
CA THR A 248 12.25 0.37 -26.50
C THR A 248 13.07 0.50 -27.79
N THR A 249 13.36 1.72 -28.25
CA THR A 249 13.83 1.94 -29.64
C THR A 249 15.28 2.38 -29.76
N GLY A 250 15.67 3.46 -29.07
CA GLY A 250 17.00 4.07 -29.14
C GLY A 250 17.90 3.73 -27.96
N ALA A 251 19.21 3.94 -28.10
CA ALA A 251 20.15 3.82 -26.99
C ALA A 251 20.19 5.13 -26.19
N LEU A 252 20.19 5.03 -24.87
CA LEU A 252 20.24 6.16 -23.95
C LEU A 252 21.54 6.13 -23.14
N ARG A 253 22.20 7.28 -23.00
CA ARG A 253 23.20 7.49 -21.95
C ARG A 253 22.55 8.30 -20.85
N ILE A 254 22.44 7.71 -19.67
CA ILE A 254 21.73 8.27 -18.53
C ILE A 254 22.71 8.56 -17.41
N LYS A 255 22.49 9.66 -16.68
CA LYS A 255 23.24 10.01 -15.48
C LYS A 255 22.40 9.67 -14.26
N VAL A 256 22.96 8.83 -13.40
CA VAL A 256 22.29 8.32 -12.20
C VAL A 256 21.99 9.47 -11.24
N GLN A 257 20.75 9.55 -10.76
CA GLN A 257 20.33 10.51 -9.75
C GLN A 257 20.10 9.84 -8.39
N LYS A 258 19.31 8.76 -8.37
CA LYS A 258 19.00 8.01 -7.15
C LYS A 258 19.41 6.55 -7.33
N VAL A 259 19.72 5.86 -6.25
CA VAL A 259 20.13 4.44 -6.22
C VAL A 259 19.53 3.75 -5.00
N GLY A 260 19.44 2.42 -5.03
CA GLY A 260 18.96 1.62 -3.89
C GLY A 260 17.56 2.03 -3.40
N GLU A 261 17.46 2.28 -2.09
CA GLU A 261 16.22 2.61 -1.38
C GLU A 261 15.58 3.93 -1.84
N ASP A 262 16.37 4.84 -2.42
CA ASP A 262 15.88 6.14 -2.87
C ASP A 262 15.16 6.10 -4.23
N THR A 263 15.21 4.96 -4.93
CA THR A 263 14.59 4.81 -6.26
C THR A 263 13.07 4.74 -6.17
N THR A 264 12.38 5.24 -7.19
CA THR A 264 10.91 5.24 -7.28
C THR A 264 10.35 3.83 -7.16
N LEU A 265 10.97 2.84 -7.80
CA LEU A 265 10.56 1.44 -7.70
C LEU A 265 10.72 0.90 -6.27
N HIS A 266 11.83 1.22 -5.58
CA HIS A 266 12.03 0.78 -4.19
C HIS A 266 11.03 1.44 -3.24
N GLN A 267 10.73 2.72 -3.43
CA GLN A 267 9.69 3.42 -2.69
C GLN A 267 8.31 2.77 -2.90
N ILE A 268 7.99 2.34 -4.13
CA ILE A 268 6.76 1.59 -4.41
C ILE A 268 6.77 0.24 -3.67
N ILE A 269 7.87 -0.51 -3.74
CA ILE A 269 8.02 -1.80 -3.05
C ILE A 269 7.84 -1.63 -1.54
N ASP A 270 8.47 -0.61 -0.95
CA ASP A 270 8.36 -0.30 0.48
C ASP A 270 6.95 0.08 0.87
N ILE A 271 6.26 0.89 0.06
CA ILE A 271 4.86 1.23 0.29
C ILE A 271 3.99 -0.03 0.29
N VAL A 272 4.16 -0.92 -0.69
CA VAL A 272 3.37 -2.16 -0.79
C VAL A 272 3.68 -3.11 0.36
N ARG A 273 4.95 -3.24 0.76
CA ARG A 273 5.40 -4.08 1.90
C ARG A 273 4.90 -3.54 3.24
N ASN A 274 4.87 -2.22 3.42
CA ASN A 274 4.32 -1.60 4.62
C ASN A 274 2.78 -1.72 4.66
N ALA A 275 2.11 -1.81 3.51
CA ALA A 275 0.67 -2.03 3.44
C ALA A 275 0.24 -3.42 3.92
N THR A 276 0.98 -4.46 3.53
CA THR A 276 0.68 -5.87 3.85
C THR A 276 1.00 -6.26 5.29
N SER A 277 1.81 -5.49 6.02
CA SER A 277 2.19 -5.75 7.41
C SER A 277 1.29 -5.07 8.45
N SER A 278 0.26 -4.32 8.01
CA SER A 278 -0.66 -3.62 8.91
C SER A 278 -1.87 -4.48 9.29
N ARG A 279 -2.15 -4.65 10.59
CA ARG A 279 -3.36 -5.31 11.08
C ARG A 279 -4.61 -4.51 10.71
N VAL A 280 -5.43 -5.07 9.84
CA VAL A 280 -6.69 -4.46 9.41
C VAL A 280 -7.75 -4.57 10.52
N PRO A 281 -8.63 -3.57 10.72
CA PRO A 281 -9.55 -3.51 11.85
C PRO A 281 -10.49 -4.71 11.93
N ILE A 282 -10.92 -5.30 10.81
CA ILE A 282 -11.77 -6.50 10.86
C ILE A 282 -11.03 -7.76 11.34
N GLN A 283 -9.70 -7.85 11.19
CA GLN A 283 -8.92 -8.92 11.82
C GLN A 283 -8.96 -8.80 13.34
N ARG A 284 -8.97 -7.56 13.88
CA ARG A 284 -9.17 -7.33 15.32
C ARG A 284 -10.59 -7.73 15.77
N LEU A 285 -11.58 -7.59 14.90
CA LEU A 285 -12.94 -8.07 15.18
C LEU A 285 -12.98 -9.60 15.27
N VAL A 286 -12.33 -10.32 14.34
CA VAL A 286 -12.23 -11.78 14.39
C VAL A 286 -11.52 -12.28 15.64
N ASP A 287 -10.42 -11.64 16.02
CA ASP A 287 -9.69 -11.97 17.25
C ASP A 287 -10.53 -11.68 18.51
N LYS A 288 -11.29 -10.57 18.50
CA LYS A 288 -12.21 -10.23 19.58
C LYS A 288 -13.38 -11.20 19.66
N VAL A 289 -13.95 -11.61 18.53
CA VAL A 289 -15.00 -12.64 18.51
C VAL A 289 -14.45 -13.96 19.05
N SER A 290 -13.25 -14.36 18.63
CA SER A 290 -12.60 -15.60 19.08
C SER A 290 -12.33 -15.59 20.59
N SER A 291 -11.93 -14.45 21.17
CA SER A 291 -11.63 -14.36 22.60
C SER A 291 -12.85 -14.53 23.51
N TYR A 292 -14.06 -14.23 23.03
CA TYR A 292 -15.31 -14.54 23.74
C TYR A 292 -15.89 -15.90 23.35
N PHE A 293 -15.80 -16.25 22.07
CA PHE A 293 -16.38 -17.47 21.53
C PHE A 293 -15.68 -18.72 22.06
N VAL A 294 -14.34 -18.74 22.12
CA VAL A 294 -13.58 -19.92 22.57
C VAL A 294 -13.90 -20.28 24.03
N PRO A 295 -13.83 -19.36 25.02
CA PRO A 295 -14.22 -19.69 26.40
C PRO A 295 -15.69 -20.09 26.53
N ALA A 296 -16.60 -19.47 25.77
CA ALA A 296 -18.01 -19.83 25.79
C ALA A 296 -18.23 -21.27 25.30
N VAL A 297 -17.58 -21.67 24.20
CA VAL A 297 -17.63 -23.04 23.65
C VAL A 297 -17.06 -24.05 24.63
N ILE A 298 -15.92 -23.76 25.28
CA ILE A 298 -15.35 -24.62 26.32
C ILE A 298 -16.33 -24.76 27.48
N GLY A 299 -16.94 -23.66 27.93
CA GLY A 299 -17.97 -23.67 28.96
C GLY A 299 -19.16 -24.56 28.58
N ILE A 300 -19.70 -24.40 27.37
CA ILE A 300 -20.80 -25.22 26.85
C ILE A 300 -20.38 -26.69 26.76
N ALA A 301 -19.16 -27.00 26.32
CA ALA A 301 -18.66 -28.37 26.23
C ALA A 301 -18.57 -29.02 27.62
N VAL A 302 -18.02 -28.32 28.62
CA VAL A 302 -17.94 -28.80 30.01
C VAL A 302 -19.33 -29.00 30.60
N ILE A 303 -20.23 -28.03 30.43
CA ILE A 303 -21.61 -28.11 30.94
C ILE A 303 -22.35 -29.27 30.28
N SER A 304 -22.21 -29.44 28.97
CA SER A 304 -22.84 -30.54 28.23
C SER A 304 -22.34 -31.89 28.74
N ALA A 305 -21.02 -32.04 28.88
CA ALA A 305 -20.42 -33.26 29.43
C ALA A 305 -20.89 -33.54 30.86
N ALA A 306 -20.95 -32.52 31.72
CA ALA A 306 -21.42 -32.64 33.10
C ALA A 306 -22.90 -33.02 33.18
N LEU A 307 -23.76 -32.45 32.32
CA LEU A 307 -25.18 -32.80 32.26
C LEU A 307 -25.38 -34.26 31.86
N TRP A 308 -24.68 -34.74 30.83
CA TRP A 308 -24.77 -36.14 30.42
C TRP A 308 -24.24 -37.08 31.51
N LEU A 309 -23.15 -36.72 32.19
CA LEU A 309 -22.55 -37.53 33.25
C LEU A 309 -23.44 -37.59 34.51
N LEU A 310 -23.92 -36.44 34.99
CA LEU A 310 -24.62 -36.32 36.27
C LEU A 310 -26.13 -36.57 36.15
N VAL A 311 -26.77 -36.00 35.12
CA VAL A 311 -28.23 -36.06 34.93
C VAL A 311 -28.61 -37.25 34.05
N GLY A 312 -27.89 -37.42 32.93
CA GLY A 312 -28.11 -38.54 32.00
C GLY A 312 -27.68 -39.90 32.57
N LYS A 313 -26.83 -39.91 33.60
CA LYS A 313 -26.24 -41.13 34.21
C LYS A 313 -25.63 -42.09 33.18
N VAL A 314 -25.19 -41.57 32.05
CA VAL A 314 -24.52 -42.35 31.01
C VAL A 314 -23.05 -42.54 31.33
N ALA A 315 -22.42 -43.53 30.69
CA ALA A 315 -21.00 -43.79 30.88
C ALA A 315 -20.15 -42.52 30.60
N ALA A 316 -19.07 -42.36 31.38
CA ALA A 316 -18.12 -41.27 31.21
C ALA A 316 -17.58 -41.19 29.77
N THR A 317 -17.53 -42.33 29.08
CA THR A 317 -17.17 -42.48 27.66
C THR A 317 -18.02 -41.59 26.74
N TYR A 318 -19.34 -41.62 26.90
CA TYR A 318 -20.27 -40.81 26.12
C TYR A 318 -20.16 -39.31 26.46
N SER A 319 -19.91 -38.99 27.73
CA SER A 319 -19.76 -37.59 28.17
C SER A 319 -18.50 -36.93 27.61
N VAL A 320 -17.40 -37.68 27.50
CA VAL A 320 -16.17 -37.24 26.82
C VAL A 320 -16.40 -37.07 25.33
N LEU A 321 -17.16 -37.97 24.68
CA LEU A 321 -17.53 -37.83 23.27
C LEU A 321 -18.33 -36.54 23.04
N VAL A 322 -19.31 -36.23 23.89
CA VAL A 322 -20.10 -34.99 23.79
C VAL A 322 -19.19 -33.77 23.97
N PHE A 323 -18.29 -33.78 24.96
CA PHE A 323 -17.30 -32.72 25.17
C PHE A 323 -16.48 -32.47 23.91
N VAL A 324 -15.84 -33.53 23.39
CA VAL A 324 -14.97 -33.47 22.22
C VAL A 324 -15.75 -33.02 20.98
N SER A 325 -16.97 -33.54 20.79
CA SER A 325 -17.84 -33.19 19.65
C SER A 325 -18.21 -31.71 19.62
N VAL A 326 -18.57 -31.13 20.77
CA VAL A 326 -18.89 -29.69 20.87
C VAL A 326 -17.67 -28.84 20.53
N LEU A 327 -16.48 -29.20 21.04
CA LEU A 327 -15.24 -28.46 20.74
C LEU A 327 -14.89 -28.50 19.25
N ILE A 328 -15.09 -29.65 18.58
CA ILE A 328 -14.72 -29.83 17.17
C ILE A 328 -15.65 -29.06 16.25
N ILE A 329 -16.97 -29.24 16.40
CA ILE A 329 -17.97 -28.62 15.53
C ILE A 329 -17.87 -27.09 15.61
N ALA A 330 -17.45 -26.58 16.76
CA ALA A 330 -17.26 -25.15 16.97
C ALA A 330 -16.03 -24.54 16.28
N CYS A 331 -15.13 -25.29 15.61
CA CYS A 331 -13.93 -24.67 15.01
C CYS A 331 -14.31 -23.58 13.99
N PRO A 332 -13.98 -22.29 14.24
CA PRO A 332 -14.24 -21.21 13.30
C PRO A 332 -13.12 -21.12 12.25
N CYS A 333 -12.72 -22.27 11.70
CA CYS A 333 -11.57 -22.44 10.83
C CYS A 333 -11.63 -21.53 9.58
N ALA A 334 -12.84 -21.23 9.06
CA ALA A 334 -13.04 -20.33 7.91
C ALA A 334 -13.02 -18.82 8.26
N LEU A 335 -13.24 -18.46 9.53
CA LEU A 335 -13.36 -17.06 9.94
C LEU A 335 -12.00 -16.33 9.87
N GLY A 336 -10.92 -17.04 10.19
CA GLY A 336 -9.56 -16.48 10.18
C GLY A 336 -9.01 -16.13 8.79
N ILE A 337 -9.58 -16.72 7.72
CA ILE A 337 -9.06 -16.58 6.35
C ILE A 337 -9.83 -15.56 5.51
N ALA A 338 -11.08 -15.30 5.86
CA ALA A 338 -11.99 -14.50 5.03
C ALA A 338 -11.42 -13.09 4.78
N THR A 339 -10.89 -12.47 5.83
CA THR A 339 -10.35 -11.12 5.78
C THR A 339 -9.02 -11.02 5.03
N PRO A 340 -7.95 -11.76 5.39
CA PRO A 340 -6.68 -11.65 4.69
C PRO A 340 -6.81 -11.98 3.20
N ALA A 341 -7.62 -12.98 2.84
CA ALA A 341 -7.85 -13.34 1.44
C ALA A 341 -8.52 -12.19 0.66
N ALA A 342 -9.58 -11.59 1.21
CA ALA A 342 -10.26 -10.47 0.57
C ALA A 342 -9.35 -9.25 0.40
N LEU A 343 -8.61 -8.87 1.44
CA LEU A 343 -7.68 -7.74 1.40
C LEU A 343 -6.59 -7.94 0.35
N LEU A 344 -6.05 -9.14 0.28
CA LEU A 344 -4.97 -9.41 -0.65
C LEU A 344 -5.47 -9.38 -2.10
N VAL A 345 -6.59 -10.06 -2.39
CA VAL A 345 -7.20 -10.01 -3.74
C VAL A 345 -7.55 -8.58 -4.12
N SER A 346 -8.17 -7.81 -3.21
CA SER A 346 -8.49 -6.39 -3.46
C SER A 346 -7.25 -5.54 -3.72
N SER A 347 -6.18 -5.67 -2.93
CA SER A 347 -4.92 -4.94 -3.12
C SER A 347 -4.28 -5.26 -4.47
N GLY A 348 -4.29 -6.52 -4.89
CA GLY A 348 -3.79 -6.94 -6.21
C GLY A 348 -4.65 -6.44 -7.37
N ILE A 349 -5.96 -6.28 -7.18
CA ILE A 349 -6.84 -5.63 -8.17
C ILE A 349 -6.58 -4.12 -8.21
N SER A 350 -6.49 -3.45 -7.06
CA SER A 350 -6.23 -2.01 -6.95
C SER A 350 -4.90 -1.62 -7.61
N ALA A 351 -3.82 -2.36 -7.33
CA ALA A 351 -2.50 -2.10 -7.92
C ALA A 351 -2.50 -2.20 -9.45
N ARG A 352 -3.22 -3.18 -10.02
CA ARG A 352 -3.37 -3.33 -11.48
C ARG A 352 -4.15 -2.18 -12.14
N ASN A 353 -4.91 -1.41 -11.35
CA ASN A 353 -5.65 -0.23 -11.81
C ASN A 353 -4.97 1.08 -11.40
N GLY A 354 -3.70 1.05 -10.98
CA GLY A 354 -2.97 2.25 -10.57
C GLY A 354 -3.39 2.84 -9.22
N ILE A 355 -4.19 2.10 -8.43
CA ILE A 355 -4.64 2.52 -7.09
C ILE A 355 -3.70 1.90 -6.06
N LEU A 356 -2.85 2.74 -5.47
CA LEU A 356 -1.86 2.32 -4.46
C LEU A 356 -2.41 2.51 -3.05
N ILE A 357 -2.61 1.39 -2.36
CA ILE A 357 -3.19 1.36 -1.01
C ILE A 357 -2.07 1.08 -0.01
N ARG A 358 -1.73 2.10 0.79
CA ARG A 358 -0.59 2.03 1.73
C ARG A 358 -0.90 1.29 3.04
N LYS A 359 -2.18 1.10 3.38
CA LYS A 359 -2.63 0.46 4.61
C LYS A 359 -3.91 -0.32 4.31
N GLY A 360 -4.02 -1.57 4.77
CA GLY A 360 -5.25 -2.35 4.58
C GLY A 360 -6.47 -1.71 5.26
N GLU A 361 -6.26 -0.95 6.33
CA GLU A 361 -7.25 -0.07 6.98
C GLU A 361 -7.93 0.89 5.99
N ALA A 362 -7.20 1.39 4.99
CA ALA A 362 -7.71 2.36 4.03
C ALA A 362 -8.78 1.76 3.11
N LEU A 363 -8.72 0.46 2.80
CA LEU A 363 -9.76 -0.22 2.01
C LEU A 363 -11.10 -0.26 2.74
N GLU A 364 -11.07 -0.56 4.04
CA GLU A 364 -12.29 -0.58 4.86
C GLU A 364 -12.84 0.81 5.11
N LEU A 365 -11.96 1.78 5.36
CA LEU A 365 -12.33 3.18 5.54
C LEU A 365 -12.91 3.76 4.24
N ALA A 366 -12.38 3.39 3.07
CA ALA A 366 -12.87 3.85 1.78
C ALA A 366 -14.36 3.55 1.58
N ASN A 367 -14.83 2.38 2.04
CA ASN A 367 -16.26 2.03 2.00
C ASN A 367 -17.14 2.87 2.93
N LYS A 368 -16.55 3.55 3.92
CA LYS A 368 -17.27 4.41 4.88
C LYS A 368 -17.20 5.89 4.52
N ILE A 369 -16.48 6.25 3.46
CA ILE A 369 -16.35 7.64 3.02
C ILE A 369 -17.71 8.12 2.51
N ASN A 370 -18.19 9.21 3.09
CA ASN A 370 -19.41 9.92 2.70
C ASN A 370 -19.11 11.31 2.14
N ALA A 371 -17.92 11.86 2.39
CA ALA A 371 -17.46 13.13 1.85
C ALA A 371 -15.97 13.08 1.48
N ILE A 372 -15.60 13.76 0.40
CA ILE A 372 -14.21 13.90 -0.05
C ILE A 372 -13.89 15.39 -0.19
N VAL A 373 -12.83 15.83 0.49
CA VAL A 373 -12.21 17.15 0.29
C VAL A 373 -11.09 17.00 -0.71
N ILE A 374 -11.18 17.68 -1.84
CA ILE A 374 -10.23 17.60 -2.95
C ILE A 374 -9.46 18.92 -3.03
N ASP A 375 -8.12 18.83 -3.07
CA ASP A 375 -7.29 19.99 -3.38
C ASP A 375 -7.43 20.35 -4.87
N LYS A 376 -7.42 21.63 -5.21
CA LYS A 376 -7.57 22.04 -6.62
C LYS A 376 -6.31 21.68 -7.42
N THR A 377 -5.20 22.31 -7.05
CA THR A 377 -3.94 22.31 -7.83
C THR A 377 -3.33 20.90 -7.87
N GLY A 378 -3.09 20.37 -9.07
CA GLY A 378 -2.45 19.07 -9.28
C GLY A 378 -3.37 17.85 -9.10
N THR A 379 -4.55 18.02 -8.46
CA THR A 379 -5.54 16.93 -8.34
C THR A 379 -6.65 17.09 -9.38
N LEU A 380 -7.42 18.19 -9.31
CA LEU A 380 -8.47 18.53 -10.29
C LEU A 380 -7.92 19.19 -11.55
N THR A 381 -6.72 19.75 -11.44
CA THR A 381 -6.03 20.46 -12.51
C THR A 381 -4.67 19.84 -12.78
N SER A 382 -4.08 20.14 -13.94
CA SER A 382 -2.79 19.61 -14.36
C SER A 382 -1.63 20.03 -13.43
N GLY A 383 -1.82 21.07 -12.61
CA GLY A 383 -0.79 21.59 -11.68
C GLY A 383 0.32 22.36 -12.39
N MET A 384 0.17 22.57 -13.70
CA MET A 384 1.08 23.31 -14.55
C MET A 384 0.31 24.50 -15.13
N PRO A 385 0.44 25.70 -14.55
CA PRO A 385 -0.23 26.87 -15.08
C PRO A 385 0.30 27.17 -16.48
N GLU A 386 -0.59 27.55 -17.39
CA GLU A 386 -0.22 27.97 -18.74
C GLU A 386 -0.72 29.39 -19.00
N VAL A 387 0.07 30.16 -19.77
CA VAL A 387 -0.34 31.50 -20.20
C VAL A 387 -1.43 31.35 -21.26
N THR A 388 -2.66 31.74 -20.91
CA THR A 388 -3.83 31.67 -21.79
C THR A 388 -4.05 32.97 -22.55
N ASP A 389 -3.89 34.11 -21.87
CA ASP A 389 -4.21 35.43 -22.42
C ASP A 389 -3.09 36.42 -22.12
N ILE A 390 -2.79 37.26 -23.11
CA ILE A 390 -1.89 38.41 -22.95
C ILE A 390 -2.67 39.63 -23.44
N LEU A 391 -3.09 40.48 -22.51
CA LEU A 391 -3.87 41.68 -22.80
C LEU A 391 -2.99 42.92 -22.78
N PRO A 392 -2.63 43.49 -23.94
CA PRO A 392 -1.87 44.73 -23.98
C PRO A 392 -2.67 45.94 -23.52
N LEU A 393 -1.97 46.88 -22.87
CA LEU A 393 -2.50 48.18 -22.49
C LEU A 393 -1.72 49.31 -23.19
N GLY A 394 -2.44 50.21 -23.86
CA GLY A 394 -1.82 51.31 -24.60
C GLY A 394 -1.08 50.85 -25.86
N ARG A 395 0.20 51.21 -25.98
CA ARG A 395 1.02 51.02 -27.20
C ARG A 395 1.88 49.75 -27.22
N TYR A 396 1.81 48.92 -26.18
CA TYR A 396 2.68 47.75 -26.06
C TYR A 396 2.09 46.56 -26.80
N THR A 397 2.93 45.75 -27.42
CA THR A 397 2.52 44.50 -28.09
C THR A 397 2.55 43.34 -27.12
N THR A 398 1.82 42.26 -27.43
CA THR A 398 1.83 41.03 -26.64
C THR A 398 3.24 40.46 -26.44
N ASN A 399 4.11 40.59 -27.45
CA ASN A 399 5.48 40.09 -27.37
C ASN A 399 6.34 40.97 -26.44
N SER A 400 6.20 42.29 -26.51
CA SER A 400 6.93 43.19 -25.60
C SER A 400 6.53 42.97 -24.14
N ILE A 401 5.25 42.76 -23.86
CA ILE A 401 4.77 42.46 -22.49
C ILE A 401 5.33 41.14 -21.99
N LEU A 402 5.32 40.12 -22.84
CA LEU A 402 5.86 38.80 -22.51
C LEU A 402 7.38 38.85 -22.28
N GLU A 403 8.11 39.66 -23.05
CA GLU A 403 9.54 39.89 -22.87
C GLU A 403 9.85 40.53 -21.51
N TYR A 404 9.16 41.62 -21.16
CA TYR A 404 9.35 42.28 -19.86
C TYR A 404 8.96 41.38 -18.68
N ALA A 405 7.84 40.66 -18.81
CA ALA A 405 7.39 39.74 -17.76
C ALA A 405 8.38 38.57 -17.58
N ALA A 406 8.85 37.96 -18.67
CA ALA A 406 9.82 36.87 -18.61
C ALA A 406 11.19 37.32 -18.10
N ALA A 407 11.61 38.56 -18.38
CA ALA A 407 12.83 39.12 -17.81
C ALA A 407 12.71 39.34 -16.30
N ALA A 408 11.58 39.87 -15.82
CA ALA A 408 11.35 40.08 -14.39
C ALA A 408 11.24 38.76 -13.60
N GLU A 409 10.64 37.74 -14.21
CA GLU A 409 10.41 36.42 -13.61
C GLU A 409 11.59 35.45 -13.78
N LEU A 410 12.68 35.86 -14.47
CA LEU A 410 13.78 34.96 -14.83
C LEU A 410 14.47 34.30 -13.62
N ASN A 411 14.53 35.01 -12.49
CA ASN A 411 15.13 34.55 -11.23
C ASN A 411 14.10 33.94 -10.26
N SER A 412 12.84 33.79 -10.67
CA SER A 412 11.73 33.30 -9.84
C SER A 412 11.50 31.80 -10.05
N GLU A 413 11.50 31.04 -8.95
CA GLU A 413 11.19 29.61 -8.97
C GLU A 413 9.69 29.30 -8.94
N HIS A 414 8.86 30.35 -8.90
CA HIS A 414 7.41 30.21 -8.78
C HIS A 414 6.80 29.51 -10.02
N PRO A 415 5.80 28.62 -9.89
CA PRO A 415 5.17 27.96 -11.03
C PRO A 415 4.65 28.91 -12.12
N LEU A 416 4.11 30.07 -11.73
CA LEU A 416 3.64 31.10 -12.67
C LEU A 416 4.81 31.72 -13.49
N ALA A 417 5.98 31.91 -12.86
CA ALA A 417 7.19 32.41 -13.53
C ALA A 417 7.64 31.44 -14.63
N LYS A 418 7.68 30.14 -14.30
CA LYS A 418 8.04 29.08 -15.24
C LYS A 418 7.09 29.04 -16.44
N ALA A 419 5.80 29.26 -16.22
CA ALA A 419 4.81 29.33 -17.29
C ALA A 419 5.03 30.53 -18.24
N ILE A 420 5.36 31.70 -17.68
CA ILE A 420 5.69 32.91 -18.47
C ILE A 420 6.97 32.69 -19.29
N ILE A 421 8.02 32.15 -18.67
CA ILE A 421 9.30 31.86 -19.34
C ILE A 421 9.12 30.81 -20.44
N LYS A 422 8.37 29.74 -20.16
CA LYS A 422 8.01 28.71 -21.16
C LYS A 422 7.32 29.37 -22.36
N LYS A 423 6.33 30.24 -22.12
CA LYS A 423 5.62 30.93 -23.20
C LYS A 423 6.50 31.89 -23.99
N ALA A 424 7.43 32.58 -23.33
CA ALA A 424 8.42 33.43 -24.00
C ALA A 424 9.33 32.61 -24.93
N LYS A 425 9.84 31.48 -24.46
CA LYS A 425 10.65 30.55 -25.26
C LYS A 425 9.88 29.98 -26.46
N GLU A 426 8.62 29.58 -26.29
CA GLU A 426 7.74 29.12 -27.39
C GLU A 426 7.58 30.17 -28.50
N LYS A 427 7.59 31.46 -28.13
CA LYS A 427 7.52 32.58 -29.09
C LYS A 427 8.89 33.02 -29.62
N GLY A 428 9.97 32.31 -29.30
CA GLY A 428 11.34 32.67 -29.71
C GLY A 428 11.88 33.93 -29.01
N ILE A 429 11.29 34.35 -27.89
CA ILE A 429 11.74 35.51 -27.12
C ILE A 429 12.81 35.04 -26.14
N THR A 430 14.00 35.66 -26.21
CA THR A 430 15.08 35.41 -25.25
C THR A 430 15.05 36.51 -24.18
N PRO A 431 14.54 36.23 -22.97
CA PRO A 431 14.50 37.23 -21.90
C PRO A 431 15.90 37.64 -21.46
N LYS A 432 16.09 38.92 -21.19
CA LYS A 432 17.35 39.46 -20.66
C LYS A 432 17.39 39.27 -19.15
N PHE A 433 18.60 39.07 -18.61
CA PHE A 433 18.79 39.02 -17.16
C PHE A 433 18.51 40.40 -16.54
N PRO A 434 17.73 40.47 -15.46
CA PRO A 434 17.53 41.71 -14.72
C PRO A 434 18.78 42.07 -13.90
N GLU A 435 19.02 43.36 -13.70
CA GLU A 435 20.09 43.94 -12.88
C GLU A 435 19.83 43.71 -11.38
N SER A 436 18.56 43.70 -10.97
CA SER A 436 18.12 43.41 -9.60
C SER A 436 16.80 42.65 -9.62
N PHE A 437 16.54 41.88 -8.57
CA PHE A 437 15.33 41.09 -8.39
C PHE A 437 14.94 41.08 -6.91
N ASP A 438 13.70 41.44 -6.60
CA ASP A 438 13.10 41.41 -5.28
C ASP A 438 11.76 40.66 -5.32
N TYR A 439 11.60 39.70 -4.41
CA TYR A 439 10.36 38.95 -4.25
C TYR A 439 9.50 39.56 -3.13
N LEU A 440 8.30 40.03 -3.48
CA LEU A 440 7.32 40.55 -2.54
C LEU A 440 6.30 39.45 -2.22
N GLN A 441 6.46 38.84 -1.04
CA GLN A 441 5.63 37.72 -0.61
C GLN A 441 4.13 38.06 -0.66
N GLY A 442 3.37 37.27 -1.42
CA GLY A 442 1.92 37.46 -1.59
C GLY A 442 1.50 38.53 -2.60
N SER A 443 2.44 39.33 -3.14
CA SER A 443 2.12 40.41 -4.08
C SER A 443 2.72 40.20 -5.48
N GLY A 444 3.96 39.71 -5.60
CA GLY A 444 4.62 39.50 -6.88
C GLY A 444 6.14 39.66 -6.85
N VAL A 445 6.74 40.02 -7.99
CA VAL A 445 8.18 40.27 -8.15
C VAL A 445 8.46 41.64 -8.75
N VAL A 446 9.51 42.30 -8.26
CA VAL A 446 10.03 43.54 -8.83
C VAL A 446 11.43 43.27 -9.37
N ALA A 447 11.72 43.74 -10.58
CA ALA A 447 13.02 43.60 -11.20
C ALA A 447 13.42 44.90 -11.90
N ARG A 448 14.72 45.14 -12.08
CA ARG A 448 15.22 46.30 -12.84
C ARG A 448 15.95 45.84 -14.09
N MET A 449 15.66 46.47 -15.22
CA MET A 449 16.32 46.16 -16.50
C MET A 449 16.57 47.45 -17.29
N SER A 450 17.83 47.70 -17.69
CA SER A 450 18.21 48.90 -18.45
C SER A 450 17.81 50.20 -17.74
N GLY A 451 17.94 50.23 -16.41
CA GLY A 451 17.55 51.36 -15.56
C GLY A 451 16.03 51.55 -15.34
N ILE A 452 15.18 50.66 -15.87
CA ILE A 452 13.72 50.74 -15.74
C ILE A 452 13.22 49.64 -14.79
N GLU A 453 12.35 50.02 -13.85
CA GLU A 453 11.70 49.08 -12.93
C GLU A 453 10.53 48.36 -13.61
N ILE A 454 10.46 47.04 -13.42
CA ILE A 454 9.41 46.16 -13.96
C ILE A 454 8.82 45.41 -12.76
N SER A 455 7.51 45.47 -12.59
CA SER A 455 6.82 44.68 -11.56
C SER A 455 5.83 43.71 -12.20
N VAL A 456 5.81 42.47 -11.73
CA VAL A 456 4.87 41.43 -12.14
C VAL A 456 4.17 40.92 -10.89
N GLY A 457 2.86 41.09 -10.80
CA GLY A 457 2.14 40.67 -9.60
C GLY A 457 0.64 40.85 -9.66
N ASN A 458 -0.01 40.70 -8.51
CA ASN A 458 -1.44 40.89 -8.37
C ASN A 458 -1.84 42.37 -8.57
N ALA A 459 -3.14 42.63 -8.66
CA ALA A 459 -3.65 43.98 -8.89
C ALA A 459 -3.42 44.96 -7.72
N GLU A 460 -2.96 44.48 -6.55
CA GLU A 460 -2.71 45.27 -5.33
C GLU A 460 -1.26 45.78 -5.26
N MET A 461 -0.35 45.19 -6.04
CA MET A 461 1.09 45.47 -6.00
C MET A 461 1.45 46.91 -6.44
N GLN A 462 0.62 47.55 -7.27
CA GLN A 462 0.65 48.99 -7.58
C GLN A 462 -0.76 49.47 -7.92
N ALA A 463 -1.07 50.75 -7.72
CA ALA A 463 -2.38 51.34 -7.99
C ALA A 463 -2.79 51.25 -9.46
N ALA A 464 -3.30 50.09 -9.88
CA ALA A 464 -3.83 49.86 -11.21
C ALA A 464 -5.08 50.72 -11.42
N GLY A 465 -5.13 51.48 -12.52
CA GLY A 465 -6.29 52.29 -12.85
C GLY A 465 -7.58 51.44 -12.94
N LYS A 466 -8.75 52.02 -12.66
CA LYS A 466 -10.05 51.31 -12.63
C LYS A 466 -10.32 50.42 -13.85
N SER A 467 -9.85 50.81 -15.04
CA SER A 467 -10.00 50.01 -16.26
C SER A 467 -9.18 48.71 -16.26
N VAL A 468 -8.03 48.68 -15.60
CA VAL A 468 -7.17 47.49 -15.49
C VAL A 468 -7.79 46.51 -14.50
N LEU A 469 -8.28 47.03 -13.37
CA LEU A 469 -9.03 46.26 -12.36
C LEU A 469 -10.28 45.59 -12.94
N GLY A 470 -10.99 46.26 -13.85
CA GLY A 470 -12.14 45.65 -14.55
C GLY A 470 -11.74 44.48 -15.46
N LYS A 471 -10.59 44.58 -16.14
CA LYS A 471 -10.09 43.52 -17.03
C LYS A 471 -9.53 42.33 -16.25
N THR A 472 -8.77 42.55 -15.18
CA THR A 472 -8.28 41.47 -14.32
C THR A 472 -9.45 40.72 -13.68
N ARG A 473 -10.47 41.45 -13.20
CA ARG A 473 -11.67 40.85 -12.62
C ARG A 473 -12.41 39.92 -13.60
N ARG A 474 -12.57 40.33 -14.85
CA ARG A 474 -13.20 39.48 -15.88
C ARG A 474 -12.43 38.19 -16.12
N LEU A 475 -11.10 38.26 -16.16
CA LEU A 475 -10.24 37.07 -16.33
C LEU A 475 -10.31 36.15 -15.10
N GLU A 476 -10.37 36.71 -13.90
CA GLU A 476 -10.56 35.94 -12.65
C GLU A 476 -11.92 35.24 -12.60
N GLU A 477 -12.99 35.89 -13.09
CA GLU A 477 -14.32 35.29 -13.24
C GLU A 477 -14.33 34.13 -14.25
N GLU A 478 -13.38 34.11 -15.20
CA GLU A 478 -13.13 32.99 -16.11
C GLU A 478 -12.24 31.88 -15.49
N GLY A 479 -11.87 32.00 -14.21
CA GLY A 479 -11.01 31.02 -13.52
C GLY A 479 -9.52 31.19 -13.76
N LYS A 480 -9.08 32.37 -14.24
CA LYS A 480 -7.68 32.65 -14.56
C LYS A 480 -7.03 33.50 -13.48
N THR A 481 -5.77 33.24 -13.17
CA THR A 481 -4.93 34.11 -12.37
C THR A 481 -4.42 35.25 -13.25
N ALA A 482 -4.84 36.48 -12.99
CA ALA A 482 -4.44 37.66 -13.75
C ALA A 482 -3.27 38.39 -13.06
N LEU A 483 -2.12 38.46 -13.75
CA LEU A 483 -0.95 39.21 -13.31
C LEU A 483 -0.86 40.53 -14.07
N VAL A 484 -0.71 41.63 -13.35
CA VAL A 484 -0.49 42.96 -13.91
C VAL A 484 1.01 43.17 -14.12
N ILE A 485 1.38 43.61 -15.32
CA ILE A 485 2.76 43.93 -15.68
C ILE A 485 2.88 45.45 -15.69
N ASN A 486 3.73 46.00 -14.82
CA ASN A 486 4.02 47.42 -14.77
C ASN A 486 5.45 47.71 -15.23
N LEU A 487 5.63 48.87 -15.84
CA LEU A 487 6.92 49.43 -16.23
C LEU A 487 7.01 50.83 -15.62
N GLY A 488 7.85 51.00 -14.60
CA GLY A 488 7.78 52.12 -13.67
C GLY A 488 6.43 52.13 -12.92
N ASN A 489 5.74 53.27 -12.92
CA ASN A 489 4.41 53.44 -12.29
C ASN A 489 3.23 53.23 -13.26
N LYS A 490 3.44 52.53 -14.39
CA LYS A 490 2.41 52.38 -15.43
C LYS A 490 2.19 50.92 -15.81
N ALA A 491 0.93 50.48 -15.71
CA ALA A 491 0.51 49.17 -16.22
C ALA A 491 0.61 49.12 -17.75
N ILE A 492 1.41 48.18 -18.26
CA ILE A 492 1.66 47.97 -19.70
C ILE A 492 0.87 46.78 -20.26
N GLY A 493 0.43 45.86 -19.39
CA GLY A 493 -0.33 44.70 -19.82
C GLY A 493 -0.82 43.83 -18.66
N ILE A 494 -1.65 42.86 -19.00
CA ILE A 494 -2.10 41.79 -18.09
C ILE A 494 -1.72 40.46 -18.74
N ILE A 495 -1.12 39.55 -17.98
CA ILE A 495 -0.92 38.16 -18.37
C ILE A 495 -1.85 37.30 -17.54
N ALA A 496 -2.74 36.56 -18.19
CA ALA A 496 -3.61 35.60 -17.54
C ALA A 496 -3.01 34.20 -17.63
N LEU A 497 -2.98 33.52 -16.50
CA LEU A 497 -2.55 32.13 -16.40
C LEU A 497 -3.71 31.29 -15.90
N ALA A 498 -3.93 30.13 -16.50
CA ALA A 498 -4.92 29.17 -16.02
C ALA A 498 -4.22 27.85 -15.72
N ASP A 499 -4.61 27.23 -14.61
CA ASP A 499 -4.31 25.83 -14.38
C ASP A 499 -5.44 25.01 -15.02
N THR A 500 -5.11 24.23 -16.05
CA THR A 500 -6.11 23.54 -16.87
C THR A 500 -6.73 22.39 -16.07
N ILE A 501 -8.06 22.34 -16.08
CA ILE A 501 -8.81 21.21 -15.48
C ILE A 501 -8.46 19.94 -16.25
N LYS A 502 -8.18 18.84 -15.53
CA LYS A 502 -7.88 17.58 -16.20
C LYS A 502 -9.12 17.06 -16.94
N PRO A 503 -8.97 16.48 -18.15
CA PRO A 503 -10.11 15.98 -18.94
C PRO A 503 -11.03 15.03 -18.17
N GLU A 504 -10.45 14.20 -17.31
CA GLU A 504 -11.14 13.19 -16.50
C GLU A 504 -11.82 13.72 -15.24
N SER A 505 -11.44 14.91 -14.75
CA SER A 505 -11.91 15.41 -13.45
C SER A 505 -13.43 15.58 -13.41
N LYS A 506 -14.04 16.09 -14.48
CA LYS A 506 -15.50 16.27 -14.52
C LYS A 506 -16.25 14.95 -14.35
N ARG A 507 -15.82 13.91 -15.07
CA ARG A 507 -16.40 12.57 -14.98
C ARG A 507 -16.20 11.97 -13.59
N ALA A 508 -15.01 12.13 -13.00
CA ALA A 508 -14.72 11.63 -11.66
C ALA A 508 -15.64 12.26 -10.60
N ILE A 509 -15.89 13.57 -10.67
CA ILE A 509 -16.83 14.25 -9.76
C ILE A 509 -18.27 13.75 -9.96
N GLU A 510 -18.70 13.52 -11.20
CA GLU A 510 -20.04 12.96 -11.48
C GLU A 510 -20.22 11.54 -10.92
N ASP A 511 -19.20 10.69 -11.08
CA ASP A 511 -19.22 9.32 -10.56
C ASP A 511 -19.23 9.29 -9.02
N LEU A 512 -18.46 10.17 -8.36
CA LEU A 512 -18.50 10.32 -6.89
C LEU A 512 -19.89 10.73 -6.38
N LYS A 513 -20.54 11.68 -7.06
CA LYS A 513 -21.91 12.10 -6.70
C LYS A 513 -22.94 10.98 -6.90
N ARG A 514 -22.79 10.16 -7.94
CA ARG A 514 -23.66 8.99 -8.17
C ARG A 514 -23.52 7.94 -7.07
N LEU A 515 -22.33 7.84 -6.47
CA LEU A 515 -22.08 6.99 -5.31
C LEU A 515 -22.62 7.59 -4.00
N GLY A 516 -23.22 8.79 -4.03
CA GLY A 516 -23.74 9.48 -2.85
C GLY A 516 -22.64 10.12 -1.98
N ILE A 517 -21.45 10.33 -2.53
CA ILE A 517 -20.33 10.97 -1.84
C ILE A 517 -20.38 12.48 -2.09
N ASP A 518 -20.39 13.27 -1.03
CA ASP A 518 -20.32 14.73 -1.12
C ASP A 518 -18.90 15.19 -1.46
N VAL A 519 -18.79 16.11 -2.42
CA VAL A 519 -17.50 16.62 -2.89
C VAL A 519 -17.32 18.06 -2.44
N TYR A 520 -16.19 18.31 -1.77
CA TYR A 520 -15.72 19.62 -1.35
C TYR A 520 -14.43 19.94 -2.09
N MET A 521 -14.25 21.20 -2.49
CA MET A 521 -12.98 21.68 -3.04
C MET A 521 -12.35 22.68 -2.07
N ALA A 522 -11.09 22.48 -1.72
CA ALA A 522 -10.33 23.41 -0.88
C ALA A 522 -9.09 23.92 -1.63
N THR A 523 -8.94 25.23 -1.75
CA THR A 523 -7.86 25.85 -2.55
C THR A 523 -7.33 27.12 -1.90
N GLY A 524 -6.04 27.40 -2.10
CA GLY A 524 -5.41 28.66 -1.71
C GLY A 524 -5.71 29.82 -2.67
N ASP A 525 -6.30 29.53 -3.83
CA ASP A 525 -6.71 30.54 -4.81
C ASP A 525 -7.82 31.45 -4.28
N ASN A 526 -7.95 32.61 -4.91
CA ASN A 526 -9.03 33.54 -4.60
C ASN A 526 -10.42 32.94 -4.91
N GLU A 527 -11.43 33.53 -4.30
CA GLU A 527 -12.82 33.07 -4.32
C GLU A 527 -13.41 33.01 -5.74
N ARG A 528 -13.04 33.93 -6.62
CA ARG A 528 -13.54 33.99 -8.00
C ARG A 528 -13.01 32.81 -8.82
N VAL A 529 -11.70 32.56 -8.74
CA VAL A 529 -11.06 31.45 -9.44
C VAL A 529 -11.57 30.11 -8.92
N ALA A 530 -11.69 29.98 -7.59
CA ALA A 530 -12.25 28.79 -6.97
C ALA A 530 -13.71 28.55 -7.42
N ALA A 531 -14.56 29.59 -7.44
CA ALA A 531 -15.94 29.47 -7.89
C ALA A 531 -16.05 29.07 -9.37
N ALA A 532 -15.21 29.63 -10.24
CA ALA A 532 -15.20 29.29 -11.67
C ALA A 532 -14.86 27.80 -11.90
N VAL A 533 -13.82 27.29 -11.24
CA VAL A 533 -13.44 25.87 -11.34
C VAL A 533 -14.51 24.96 -10.75
N ALA A 534 -15.07 25.33 -9.60
CA ALA A 534 -16.14 24.58 -8.97
C ALA A 534 -17.38 24.50 -9.86
N ASN A 535 -17.80 25.61 -10.47
CA ASN A 535 -18.93 25.65 -11.39
C ASN A 535 -18.67 24.78 -12.63
N ALA A 536 -17.46 24.82 -13.19
CA ALA A 536 -17.08 23.98 -14.33
C ALA A 536 -17.17 22.48 -14.02
N LEU A 537 -16.87 22.08 -12.78
CA LEU A 537 -16.92 20.70 -12.27
C LEU A 537 -18.24 20.35 -11.57
N GLY A 538 -19.14 21.32 -11.39
CA GLY A 538 -20.39 21.21 -10.64
C GLY A 538 -20.23 20.98 -9.14
N ILE A 539 -19.11 21.35 -8.52
CA ILE A 539 -18.85 21.17 -7.09
C ILE A 539 -19.64 22.23 -6.29
N ARG A 540 -20.42 21.79 -5.28
CA ARG A 540 -21.29 22.69 -4.49
C ARG A 540 -20.58 23.39 -3.34
N HIS A 541 -19.61 22.72 -2.73
CA HIS A 541 -18.92 23.20 -1.54
C HIS A 541 -17.48 23.59 -1.87
N VAL A 542 -17.14 24.85 -1.64
CA VAL A 542 -15.83 25.42 -2.00
C VAL A 542 -15.29 26.23 -0.84
N MET A 543 -14.04 25.98 -0.48
CA MET A 543 -13.27 26.81 0.43
C MET A 543 -12.12 27.44 -0.36
N ALA A 544 -12.18 28.76 -0.53
CA ALA A 544 -11.15 29.55 -1.20
C ALA A 544 -10.27 30.27 -0.18
N ASN A 545 -9.12 30.79 -0.63
CA ASN A 545 -8.10 31.43 0.21
C ASN A 545 -7.67 30.56 1.41
N ALA A 546 -7.74 29.23 1.27
CA ALA A 546 -7.48 28.30 2.35
C ALA A 546 -5.97 28.09 2.51
N ASN A 547 -5.41 28.55 3.63
CA ASN A 547 -4.07 28.17 4.06
C ASN A 547 -4.07 26.70 4.57
N PRO A 548 -2.89 26.07 4.79
CA PRO A 548 -2.82 24.68 5.24
C PRO A 548 -3.61 24.38 6.52
N GLN A 549 -3.72 25.36 7.43
CA GLN A 549 -4.41 25.21 8.71
C GLN A 549 -5.94 25.26 8.54
N ALA A 550 -6.44 26.17 7.69
CA ALA A 550 -7.85 26.24 7.31
C ALA A 550 -8.30 24.98 6.55
N LYS A 551 -7.42 24.41 5.71
CA LYS A 551 -7.68 23.11 5.06
C LYS A 551 -7.82 21.98 6.09
N LEU A 552 -7.05 22.02 7.18
CA LEU A 552 -7.13 21.02 8.24
C LEU A 552 -8.40 21.20 9.09
N GLU A 553 -8.82 22.42 9.38
CA GLU A 553 -10.07 22.69 10.12
C GLU A 553 -11.33 22.26 9.36
N LEU A 554 -11.27 22.23 8.02
CA LEU A 554 -12.36 21.75 7.17
C LEU A 554 -12.54 20.21 7.23
N VAL A 555 -11.45 19.47 7.49
CA VAL A 555 -11.39 17.99 7.52
C VAL A 555 -11.68 17.48 8.91
#